data_AF-A0A210QPP8-F1
#
_entry.id   AF-A0A210QPP8-F1
#
_cell.length_a   1.000
_cell.length_b   1.000
_cell.length_c   1.000
_cell.angle_alpha   90.00
_cell.angle_beta   90.00
_cell.angle_gamma   90.00
#
_symmetry.space_group_name_H-M   'P 1'
#
loop_
_entity.id
_entity.type
_entity.pdbx_description
1 polymer ?
#
loop_
_entity_poly.entity_id
_entity_poly.type
_entity_poly.pdbx_seq_one_letter_code
_entity_poly.pdbx_strand_id
1 'polypeptide(L)'
;MSIRVKKNDKVSIRVMKGDKVRIRLRKGDKVSIRVRKGDNVSIRVRKGGKVSIRVKKGGKVSIRVKKNDKVSIRVKKGGKVSIRVKKNDKVSIRVRKGDKVSIRVMKNVKVSIRVMKGGKVSIRVKKNDKVSIRVRKGDKVSIREMKGDKVSIRARKGDKVSIRVRKGDKASIRVMKGDKVRIRVRKGDKVRIRVRKGDKVRIRVRKGDKVRIRVRKGDKVRIRVQKGDRMSIRVKKNDKGSIRVRKGDKGSIRERKGGKVRIRVRKGGKVSIRVRKNEKVSIRVMKGGKGSIRVMKGDKVRIRVRKGDKVRLEEGRVIR
;
A
#
# COMPACT_ATOMS: atom_id res chain seq x y z
N MET A 1 -25.80 14.96 25.24
CA MET A 1 -24.69 15.58 26.03
C MET A 1 -23.74 16.39 25.15
N SER A 2 -23.44 17.63 25.53
CA SER A 2 -22.47 18.50 24.86
C SER A 2 -21.50 19.13 25.86
N ILE A 3 -20.19 19.00 25.62
CA ILE A 3 -19.12 19.57 26.45
C ILE A 3 -18.28 20.54 25.60
N ARG A 4 -18.06 21.75 26.12
CA ARG A 4 -17.25 22.79 25.48
C ARG A 4 -16.20 23.30 26.47
N VAL A 5 -14.93 23.26 26.06
CA VAL A 5 -13.82 23.79 26.86
C VAL A 5 -13.04 24.81 26.03
N LYS A 6 -12.89 26.03 26.56
CA LYS A 6 -12.19 27.15 25.88
C LYS A 6 -10.67 27.04 26.06
N LYS A 7 -10.16 27.08 27.28
CA LYS A 7 -8.72 26.99 27.62
C LYS A 7 -8.60 26.30 28.98
N ASN A 8 -7.71 25.31 29.07
CA ASN A 8 -7.31 24.64 30.32
C ASN A 8 -6.07 23.77 30.00
N ASP A 9 -5.09 23.72 30.89
CA ASP A 9 -3.85 22.98 30.67
C ASP A 9 -4.06 21.47 30.73
N LYS A 10 -4.96 20.98 31.60
CA LYS A 10 -5.31 19.56 31.73
C LYS A 10 -6.83 19.39 31.62
N VAL A 11 -7.26 18.62 30.61
CA VAL A 11 -8.68 18.29 30.43
C VAL A 11 -8.89 16.78 30.41
N SER A 12 -9.71 16.30 31.36
CA SER A 12 -10.15 14.91 31.43
C SER A 12 -11.67 14.83 31.31
N ILE A 13 -12.16 14.22 30.22
CA ILE A 13 -13.59 14.04 29.97
C ILE A 13 -13.91 12.54 29.92
N ARG A 14 -14.84 12.12 30.78
CA ARG A 14 -15.36 10.75 30.82
C ARG A 14 -16.86 10.76 30.55
N VAL A 15 -17.29 10.02 29.53
CA VAL A 15 -18.70 9.83 29.17
C VAL A 15 -19.03 8.34 29.25
N MET A 16 -19.98 7.98 30.10
CA MET A 16 -20.37 6.58 30.35
C MET A 16 -21.37 6.07 29.31
N LYS A 17 -22.48 6.77 29.14
CA LYS A 17 -23.52 6.52 28.13
C LYS A 17 -23.99 7.87 27.53
N GLY A 18 -24.65 7.82 26.39
CA GLY A 18 -25.29 8.99 25.77
C GLY A 18 -25.42 8.84 24.26
N ASP A 19 -26.60 9.10 23.73
CA ASP A 19 -26.90 8.81 22.32
C ASP A 19 -26.19 9.78 21.38
N LYS A 20 -26.18 11.07 21.75
CA LYS A 20 -25.43 12.12 21.07
C LYS A 20 -24.38 12.72 22.03
N VAL A 21 -23.11 12.43 21.78
CA VAL A 21 -21.95 12.94 22.55
C VAL A 21 -21.17 13.93 21.68
N ARG A 22 -21.17 15.21 22.08
CA ARG A 22 -20.41 16.27 21.38
C ARG A 22 -19.37 16.86 22.31
N ILE A 23 -18.09 16.80 21.94
CA ILE A 23 -17.00 17.38 22.72
C ILE A 23 -16.20 18.35 21.85
N ARG A 24 -16.07 19.61 22.28
CA ARG A 24 -15.34 20.67 21.58
C ARG A 24 -14.31 21.30 22.51
N LEU A 25 -13.03 21.18 22.14
CA LEU A 25 -11.90 21.79 22.84
C LEU A 25 -11.16 22.78 21.94
N ARG A 26 -10.98 24.01 22.43
CA ARG A 26 -10.24 25.07 21.74
C ARG A 26 -8.72 24.99 22.01
N LYS A 27 -8.27 25.06 23.27
CA LYS A 27 -6.85 24.94 23.69
C LYS A 27 -6.72 24.06 24.93
N GLY A 28 -5.65 23.26 25.01
CA GLY A 28 -5.20 22.63 26.25
C GLY A 28 -4.03 21.66 26.08
N ASP A 29 -3.10 21.63 27.02
CA ASP A 29 -1.80 20.96 26.84
C ASP A 29 -1.90 19.44 26.95
N LYS A 30 -2.70 18.93 27.88
CA LYS A 30 -2.98 17.50 28.05
C LYS A 30 -4.49 17.25 27.98
N VAL A 31 -4.94 16.55 26.95
CA VAL A 31 -6.38 16.24 26.73
C VAL A 31 -6.60 14.73 26.73
N SER A 32 -7.45 14.24 27.62
CA SER A 32 -7.90 12.85 27.73
C SER A 32 -9.41 12.76 27.60
N ILE A 33 -9.89 12.07 26.56
CA ILE A 33 -11.32 11.87 26.33
C ILE A 33 -11.64 10.38 26.26
N ARG A 34 -12.54 9.92 27.12
CA ARG A 34 -12.99 8.53 27.19
C ARG A 34 -14.51 8.46 27.05
N VAL A 35 -14.98 7.81 25.98
CA VAL A 35 -16.40 7.50 25.75
C VAL A 35 -16.61 5.99 25.83
N ARG A 36 -17.46 5.51 26.75
CA ARG A 36 -17.79 4.09 26.89
C ARG A 36 -18.84 3.65 25.86
N LYS A 37 -20.03 4.27 25.85
CA LYS A 37 -21.10 3.99 24.87
C LYS A 37 -21.65 5.32 24.33
N GLY A 38 -21.94 5.36 23.04
CA GLY A 38 -22.76 6.42 22.45
C GLY A 38 -22.94 6.27 20.95
N ASP A 39 -24.15 6.52 20.46
CA ASP A 39 -24.50 6.22 19.08
C ASP A 39 -23.87 7.18 18.09
N ASN A 40 -23.80 8.46 18.45
CA ASN A 40 -23.17 9.52 17.68
C ASN A 40 -22.12 10.26 18.52
N VAL A 41 -20.85 9.94 18.31
CA VAL A 41 -19.72 10.56 19.02
C VAL A 41 -19.00 11.54 18.10
N SER A 42 -19.01 12.83 18.43
CA SER A 42 -18.29 13.88 17.72
C SER A 42 -17.30 14.59 18.63
N ILE A 43 -16.00 14.42 18.37
CA ILE A 43 -14.92 15.03 19.14
C ILE A 43 -14.09 15.97 18.26
N ARG A 44 -13.91 17.21 18.70
CA ARG A 44 -13.11 18.23 18.01
C ARG A 44 -12.09 18.84 18.97
N VAL A 45 -10.81 18.71 18.65
CA VAL A 45 -9.69 19.36 19.37
C VAL A 45 -8.95 20.30 18.40
N ARG A 46 -8.89 21.60 18.73
CA ARG A 46 -8.24 22.62 17.88
C ARG A 46 -6.73 22.72 18.14
N LYS A 47 -6.31 23.00 19.36
CA LYS A 47 -4.90 23.08 19.77
C LYS A 47 -4.67 22.28 21.06
N GLY A 48 -3.51 21.65 21.18
CA GLY A 48 -3.04 21.03 22.42
C GLY A 48 -1.68 20.38 22.28
N GLY A 49 -1.03 19.99 23.38
CA GLY A 49 0.26 19.29 23.34
C GLY A 49 0.08 17.78 23.08
N LYS A 50 -0.60 17.10 24.00
CA LYS A 50 -0.87 15.65 24.00
C LYS A 50 -2.38 15.37 24.02
N VAL A 51 -2.88 14.70 22.98
CA VAL A 51 -4.31 14.33 22.85
C VAL A 51 -4.49 12.81 22.83
N SER A 52 -5.29 12.29 23.78
CA SER A 52 -5.68 10.89 23.87
C SER A 52 -7.20 10.74 23.80
N ILE A 53 -7.70 10.04 22.79
CA ILE A 53 -9.14 9.81 22.59
C ILE A 53 -9.41 8.31 22.53
N ARG A 54 -10.31 7.83 23.40
CA ARG A 54 -10.73 6.43 23.48
C ARG A 54 -12.25 6.31 23.38
N VAL A 55 -12.74 5.60 22.36
CA VAL A 55 -14.16 5.23 22.21
C VAL A 55 -14.30 3.72 22.29
N LYS A 56 -15.06 3.18 23.26
CA LYS A 56 -15.28 1.73 23.38
C LYS A 56 -16.36 1.24 22.40
N LYS A 57 -17.55 1.82 22.40
CA LYS A 57 -18.65 1.50 21.47
C LYS A 57 -19.25 2.79 20.91
N GLY A 58 -19.56 2.82 19.62
CA GLY A 58 -20.47 3.80 19.05
C GLY A 58 -20.92 3.51 17.63
N GLY A 59 -22.09 3.99 17.24
CA GLY A 59 -22.62 3.80 15.88
C GLY A 59 -21.80 4.59 14.84
N LYS A 60 -21.76 5.92 15.00
CA LYS A 60 -20.99 6.88 14.20
C LYS A 60 -19.97 7.60 15.10
N VAL A 61 -18.69 7.53 14.74
CA VAL A 61 -17.58 8.19 15.45
C VAL A 61 -16.86 9.15 14.51
N SER A 62 -16.88 10.44 14.85
CA SER A 62 -16.21 11.52 14.11
C SER A 62 -15.20 12.22 15.02
N ILE A 63 -13.91 12.15 14.67
CA ILE A 63 -12.83 12.76 15.44
C ILE A 63 -12.03 13.70 14.55
N ARG A 64 -11.92 14.97 14.96
CA ARG A 64 -11.14 16.00 14.26
C ARG A 64 -10.11 16.63 15.19
N VAL A 65 -8.84 16.51 14.81
CA VAL A 65 -7.71 17.02 15.58
C VAL A 65 -6.86 17.92 14.66
N LYS A 66 -6.63 19.18 15.06
CA LYS A 66 -5.96 20.18 14.19
C LYS A 66 -4.46 20.31 14.44
N LYS A 67 -4.00 21.07 15.45
CA LYS A 67 -2.58 21.38 15.72
C LYS A 67 -2.15 20.81 17.09
N ASN A 68 -1.29 19.78 17.13
CA ASN A 68 -0.80 19.20 18.39
C ASN A 68 0.54 18.49 18.21
N ASP A 69 1.25 18.15 19.28
CA ASP A 69 2.52 17.42 19.14
C ASP A 69 2.25 15.92 19.00
N LYS A 70 1.41 15.37 19.89
CA LYS A 70 1.13 13.93 19.97
C LYS A 70 -0.37 13.64 19.97
N VAL A 71 -0.81 12.75 19.09
CA VAL A 71 -2.22 12.32 18.97
C VAL A 71 -2.34 10.80 19.02
N SER A 72 -3.14 10.30 19.95
CA SER A 72 -3.50 8.88 20.09
C SER A 72 -5.01 8.71 20.04
N ILE A 73 -5.50 7.96 19.04
CA ILE A 73 -6.93 7.70 18.86
C ILE A 73 -7.18 6.19 18.83
N ARG A 74 -8.07 5.71 19.71
CA ARG A 74 -8.46 4.29 19.80
C ARG A 74 -9.98 4.15 19.73
N VAL A 75 -10.47 3.42 18.72
CA VAL A 75 -11.88 3.01 18.59
C VAL A 75 -11.97 1.49 18.67
N LYS A 76 -12.68 0.93 19.67
CA LYS A 76 -12.85 -0.52 19.81
C LYS A 76 -13.94 -1.07 18.87
N LYS A 77 -15.16 -0.54 18.93
CA LYS A 77 -16.28 -0.89 18.02
C LYS A 77 -16.89 0.41 17.48
N GLY A 78 -17.02 0.50 16.16
CA GLY A 78 -17.63 1.62 15.45
C GLY A 78 -18.39 1.11 14.22
N GLY A 79 -19.60 1.56 13.91
CA GLY A 79 -20.20 1.27 12.60
C GLY A 79 -19.50 2.09 11.51
N LYS A 80 -19.60 3.43 11.63
CA LYS A 80 -18.92 4.40 10.77
C LYS A 80 -17.86 5.18 11.58
N VAL A 81 -16.59 5.09 11.20
CA VAL A 81 -15.47 5.80 11.86
C VAL A 81 -14.81 6.78 10.89
N SER A 82 -14.80 8.07 11.24
CA SER A 82 -14.16 9.14 10.48
C SER A 82 -13.15 9.88 11.35
N ILE A 83 -11.88 9.84 10.98
CA ILE A 83 -10.79 10.48 11.73
C ILE A 83 -10.02 11.43 10.81
N ARG A 84 -9.92 12.70 11.21
CA ARG A 84 -9.16 13.74 10.49
C ARG A 84 -8.13 14.40 11.40
N VAL A 85 -6.87 14.28 11.01
CA VAL A 85 -5.71 14.81 11.75
C VAL A 85 -4.91 15.74 10.84
N LYS A 86 -4.71 17.01 11.23
CA LYS A 86 -4.10 18.04 10.35
C LYS A 86 -2.57 18.17 10.48
N LYS A 87 -2.07 18.91 11.48
CA LYS A 87 -0.66 19.30 11.69
C LYS A 87 -0.20 18.75 13.04
N ASN A 88 0.64 17.71 13.09
CA ASN A 88 1.14 17.15 14.34
C ASN A 88 2.49 16.46 14.17
N ASP A 89 3.22 16.15 15.23
CA ASP A 89 4.49 15.42 15.07
C ASP A 89 4.25 13.92 14.98
N LYS A 90 3.49 13.38 15.94
CA LYS A 90 3.25 11.93 16.08
C LYS A 90 1.76 11.61 16.12
N VAL A 91 1.32 10.72 15.23
CA VAL A 91 -0.08 10.28 15.14
C VAL A 91 -0.17 8.75 15.21
N SER A 92 -0.94 8.25 16.17
CA SER A 92 -1.28 6.83 16.32
C SER A 92 -2.79 6.63 16.28
N ILE A 93 -3.29 5.86 15.31
CA ILE A 93 -4.71 5.57 15.15
C ILE A 93 -4.93 4.06 15.15
N ARG A 94 -5.80 3.58 16.03
CA ARG A 94 -6.18 2.15 16.12
C ARG A 94 -7.71 1.99 16.06
N VAL A 95 -8.19 1.23 15.09
CA VAL A 95 -9.60 0.80 14.97
C VAL A 95 -9.67 -0.72 15.03
N ARG A 96 -10.39 -1.29 16.02
CA ARG A 96 -10.48 -2.75 16.19
C ARG A 96 -11.61 -3.35 15.34
N LYS A 97 -12.81 -2.78 15.34
CA LYS A 97 -13.93 -3.17 14.46
C LYS A 97 -14.59 -1.91 13.88
N GLY A 98 -14.89 -1.94 12.58
CA GLY A 98 -15.40 -0.84 11.77
C GLY A 98 -16.11 -1.34 10.52
N ASP A 99 -17.32 -0.92 10.19
CA ASP A 99 -17.90 -1.29 8.88
C ASP A 99 -17.36 -0.36 7.80
N LYS A 100 -17.33 0.94 8.10
CA LYS A 100 -16.73 1.98 7.24
C LYS A 100 -15.70 2.78 8.03
N VAL A 101 -14.43 2.72 7.64
CA VAL A 101 -13.32 3.44 8.27
C VAL A 101 -12.69 4.42 7.29
N SER A 102 -12.73 5.71 7.59
CA SER A 102 -12.11 6.79 6.82
C SER A 102 -11.11 7.55 7.68
N ILE A 103 -9.84 7.53 7.29
CA ILE A 103 -8.75 8.19 8.02
C ILE A 103 -8.03 9.15 7.08
N ARG A 104 -7.95 10.43 7.45
CA ARG A 104 -7.23 11.47 6.72
C ARG A 104 -6.19 12.13 7.61
N VAL A 105 -4.93 12.02 7.23
CA VAL A 105 -3.76 12.55 7.95
C VAL A 105 -2.98 13.47 7.00
N MET A 106 -2.69 14.71 7.39
CA MET A 106 -2.13 15.71 6.46
C MET A 106 -0.62 15.94 6.59
N LYS A 107 -0.18 16.81 7.50
CA LYS A 107 1.22 17.22 7.70
C LYS A 107 1.72 16.68 9.04
N ASN A 108 2.54 15.63 9.05
CA ASN A 108 3.09 15.08 10.31
C ASN A 108 4.43 14.41 10.10
N VAL A 109 5.26 14.31 11.14
CA VAL A 109 6.55 13.60 11.06
C VAL A 109 6.34 12.08 11.00
N LYS A 110 5.57 11.52 11.94
CA LYS A 110 5.35 10.06 12.08
C LYS A 110 3.87 9.68 12.17
N VAL A 111 3.43 8.75 11.33
CA VAL A 111 2.04 8.25 11.28
C VAL A 111 2.00 6.73 11.38
N SER A 112 1.24 6.22 12.35
CA SER A 112 0.93 4.80 12.52
C SER A 112 -0.58 4.57 12.52
N ILE A 113 -1.07 3.78 11.56
CA ILE A 113 -2.50 3.45 11.43
C ILE A 113 -2.68 1.95 11.43
N ARG A 114 -3.54 1.44 12.34
CA ARG A 114 -3.91 0.03 12.44
C ARG A 114 -5.42 -0.15 12.39
N VAL A 115 -5.90 -0.93 11.41
CA VAL A 115 -7.29 -1.39 11.32
C VAL A 115 -7.32 -2.92 11.39
N MET A 116 -8.06 -3.48 12.35
CA MET A 116 -8.08 -4.93 12.57
C MET A 116 -9.17 -5.64 11.75
N LYS A 117 -10.41 -5.16 11.83
CA LYS A 117 -11.55 -5.60 11.01
C LYS A 117 -12.26 -4.36 10.47
N GLY A 118 -12.51 -4.33 9.16
CA GLY A 118 -12.94 -3.15 8.42
C GLY A 118 -13.67 -3.52 7.13
N GLY A 119 -14.99 -3.37 6.98
CA GLY A 119 -15.63 -3.70 5.68
C GLY A 119 -15.07 -2.85 4.52
N LYS A 120 -15.19 -1.53 4.64
CA LYS A 120 -14.58 -0.53 3.74
C LYS A 120 -13.57 0.32 4.50
N VAL A 121 -12.30 0.28 4.09
CA VAL A 121 -11.20 1.06 4.70
C VAL A 121 -10.60 2.02 3.67
N SER A 122 -10.65 3.31 3.98
CA SER A 122 -10.04 4.39 3.19
C SER A 122 -9.05 5.19 4.04
N ILE A 123 -7.78 5.18 3.63
CA ILE A 123 -6.71 5.89 4.33
C ILE A 123 -6.02 6.85 3.36
N ARG A 124 -5.98 8.14 3.70
CA ARG A 124 -5.29 9.18 2.93
C ARG A 124 -4.26 9.88 3.79
N VAL A 125 -3.00 9.83 3.37
CA VAL A 125 -1.85 10.44 4.02
C VAL A 125 -1.17 11.40 3.02
N LYS A 126 -0.85 12.64 3.41
CA LYS A 126 -0.39 13.68 2.45
C LYS A 126 1.12 14.01 2.49
N LYS A 127 1.62 14.64 3.54
CA LYS A 127 3.02 15.12 3.67
C LYS A 127 3.57 14.61 5.00
N ASN A 128 4.29 13.47 5.00
CA ASN A 128 4.79 12.87 6.22
C ASN A 128 6.07 12.07 6.00
N ASP A 129 7.04 12.14 6.90
CA ASP A 129 8.36 11.51 6.72
C ASP A 129 8.26 10.00 6.85
N LYS A 130 7.55 9.50 7.87
CA LYS A 130 7.38 8.07 8.14
C LYS A 130 5.92 7.67 8.27
N VAL A 131 5.48 6.75 7.42
CA VAL A 131 4.10 6.24 7.37
C VAL A 131 4.07 4.72 7.49
N SER A 132 3.36 4.21 8.49
CA SER A 132 3.10 2.78 8.68
C SER A 132 1.60 2.52 8.73
N ILE A 133 1.10 1.73 7.77
CA ILE A 133 -0.32 1.38 7.66
C ILE A 133 -0.46 -0.15 7.67
N ARG A 134 -1.28 -0.65 8.60
CA ARG A 134 -1.62 -2.07 8.71
C ARG A 134 -3.13 -2.28 8.70
N VAL A 135 -3.61 -3.06 7.73
CA VAL A 135 -5.00 -3.55 7.67
C VAL A 135 -5.00 -5.08 7.75
N ARG A 136 -5.66 -5.65 8.76
CA ARG A 136 -5.66 -7.12 8.98
C ARG A 136 -6.76 -7.83 8.18
N LYS A 137 -8.01 -7.35 8.26
CA LYS A 137 -9.13 -7.84 7.44
C LYS A 137 -9.94 -6.66 6.91
N GLY A 138 -10.28 -6.69 5.63
CA GLY A 138 -11.30 -5.81 5.08
C GLY A 138 -11.56 -5.98 3.59
N ASP A 139 -12.83 -5.98 3.20
CA ASP A 139 -13.31 -6.34 1.87
C ASP A 139 -12.78 -5.34 0.81
N LYS A 140 -12.83 -4.04 1.14
CA LYS A 140 -12.33 -2.96 0.28
C LYS A 140 -11.32 -2.10 1.02
N VAL A 141 -10.06 -2.16 0.61
CA VAL A 141 -8.95 -1.37 1.18
C VAL A 141 -8.39 -0.40 0.14
N SER A 142 -8.49 0.89 0.41
CA SER A 142 -7.90 1.97 -0.41
C SER A 142 -6.93 2.80 0.42
N ILE A 143 -5.66 2.80 0.03
CA ILE A 143 -4.60 3.57 0.69
C ILE A 143 -3.96 4.51 -0.32
N ARG A 144 -3.95 5.81 -0.01
CA ARG A 144 -3.31 6.85 -0.80
C ARG A 144 -2.30 7.62 0.03
N GLU A 145 -1.06 7.59 -0.41
CA GLU A 145 0.08 8.34 0.11
C GLU A 145 0.55 9.31 -1.00
N MET A 146 0.83 10.57 -0.66
CA MET A 146 1.19 11.62 -1.63
C MET A 146 2.67 12.05 -1.61
N LYS A 147 3.27 12.19 -0.43
CA LYS A 147 4.65 12.60 -0.19
C LYS A 147 5.09 12.04 1.17
N GLY A 148 6.08 11.16 1.16
CA GLY A 148 6.75 10.72 2.37
C GLY A 148 7.96 9.83 2.15
N ASP A 149 9.00 10.02 2.93
CA ASP A 149 10.31 9.40 2.72
C ASP A 149 10.27 7.88 2.91
N LYS A 150 9.58 7.42 3.98
CA LYS A 150 9.47 5.99 4.31
C LYS A 150 8.01 5.58 4.45
N VAL A 151 7.53 4.79 3.48
CA VAL A 151 6.15 4.29 3.42
C VAL A 151 6.13 2.77 3.56
N SER A 152 5.46 2.27 4.59
CA SER A 152 5.24 0.84 4.83
C SER A 152 3.74 0.52 4.89
N ILE A 153 3.27 -0.30 3.96
CA ILE A 153 1.86 -0.68 3.85
C ILE A 153 1.73 -2.20 3.88
N ARG A 154 0.94 -2.72 4.83
CA ARG A 154 0.62 -4.14 4.95
C ARG A 154 -0.89 -4.37 4.96
N ALA A 155 -1.40 -5.08 3.95
CA ALA A 155 -2.76 -5.61 3.90
C ALA A 155 -2.72 -7.15 4.01
N ARG A 156 -3.40 -7.73 5.01
CA ARG A 156 -3.38 -9.20 5.19
C ARG A 156 -4.50 -9.92 4.42
N LYS A 157 -5.76 -9.49 4.52
CA LYS A 157 -6.90 -10.08 3.80
C LYS A 157 -7.82 -8.98 3.29
N GLY A 158 -8.26 -9.08 2.04
CA GLY A 158 -9.29 -8.22 1.46
C GLY A 158 -9.48 -8.42 -0.04
N ASP A 159 -10.73 -8.46 -0.49
CA ASP A 159 -11.12 -8.78 -1.87
C ASP A 159 -10.58 -7.74 -2.86
N LYS A 160 -10.66 -6.45 -2.50
CA LYS A 160 -10.17 -5.34 -3.32
C LYS A 160 -9.15 -4.51 -2.55
N VAL A 161 -7.88 -4.58 -2.96
CA VAL A 161 -6.79 -3.79 -2.39
C VAL A 161 -6.24 -2.81 -3.42
N SER A 162 -6.40 -1.51 -3.17
CA SER A 162 -5.80 -0.43 -3.95
C SER A 162 -4.82 0.38 -3.14
N ILE A 163 -3.57 0.46 -3.62
CA ILE A 163 -2.50 1.22 -2.96
C ILE A 163 -1.87 2.17 -3.98
N ARG A 164 -1.81 3.46 -3.64
CA ARG A 164 -1.19 4.50 -4.45
C ARG A 164 -0.17 5.28 -3.62
N VAL A 165 1.07 5.31 -4.08
CA VAL A 165 2.18 6.11 -3.53
C VAL A 165 2.64 7.08 -4.62
N ARG A 166 2.60 8.40 -4.37
CA ARG A 166 2.94 9.40 -5.40
C ARG A 166 4.43 9.78 -5.36
N LYS A 167 5.01 10.01 -4.18
CA LYS A 167 6.43 10.31 -4.00
C LYS A 167 6.91 9.74 -2.67
N GLY A 168 8.02 9.02 -2.67
CA GLY A 168 8.70 8.59 -1.45
C GLY A 168 9.93 7.74 -1.71
N ASP A 169 11.02 8.01 -1.00
CA ASP A 169 12.34 7.41 -1.21
C ASP A 169 12.29 5.88 -1.01
N LYS A 170 11.58 5.42 0.02
CA LYS A 170 11.44 4.01 0.38
C LYS A 170 9.98 3.62 0.48
N ALA A 171 9.48 2.86 -0.50
CA ALA A 171 8.13 2.32 -0.51
C ALA A 171 8.13 0.79 -0.37
N SER A 172 7.58 0.28 0.74
CA SER A 172 7.43 -1.15 1.03
C SER A 172 5.95 -1.52 1.12
N ILE A 173 5.48 -2.34 0.19
CA ILE A 173 4.08 -2.74 0.08
C ILE A 173 3.98 -4.27 0.15
N ARG A 174 3.18 -4.78 1.10
CA ARG A 174 2.91 -6.22 1.26
C ARG A 174 1.42 -6.50 1.27
N VAL A 175 0.97 -7.35 0.36
CA VAL A 175 -0.39 -7.90 0.31
C VAL A 175 -0.33 -9.42 0.47
N MET A 176 -1.03 -9.98 1.45
CA MET A 176 -0.98 -11.43 1.71
C MET A 176 -2.05 -12.22 0.95
N LYS A 177 -3.31 -11.76 0.96
CA LYS A 177 -4.42 -12.33 0.20
C LYS A 177 -5.32 -11.18 -0.29
N GLY A 178 -5.74 -11.26 -1.55
CA GLY A 178 -6.81 -10.42 -2.09
C GLY A 178 -7.03 -10.62 -3.58
N ASP A 179 -8.29 -10.70 -4.00
CA ASP A 179 -8.71 -11.11 -5.34
C ASP A 179 -8.29 -10.08 -6.39
N LYS A 180 -8.47 -8.79 -6.09
CA LYS A 180 -8.11 -7.67 -6.97
C LYS A 180 -7.11 -6.76 -6.28
N VAL A 181 -5.83 -6.89 -6.66
CA VAL A 181 -4.73 -6.08 -6.13
C VAL A 181 -4.26 -5.06 -7.17
N ARG A 182 -4.37 -3.77 -6.86
CA ARG A 182 -3.87 -2.66 -7.70
C ARG A 182 -2.86 -1.82 -6.92
N ILE A 183 -1.60 -1.85 -7.33
CA ILE A 183 -0.52 -1.07 -6.71
C ILE A 183 0.06 -0.10 -7.74
N ARG A 184 0.13 1.19 -7.40
CA ARG A 184 0.73 2.24 -8.23
C ARG A 184 1.75 3.04 -7.42
N VAL A 185 2.99 3.10 -7.91
CA VAL A 185 4.05 3.97 -7.37
C VAL A 185 4.51 4.92 -8.48
N ARG A 186 4.45 6.24 -8.26
CA ARG A 186 4.83 7.24 -9.27
C ARG A 186 6.31 7.62 -9.20
N LYS A 187 6.87 7.85 -8.02
CA LYS A 187 8.31 8.09 -7.82
C LYS A 187 8.74 7.45 -6.50
N GLY A 188 9.90 6.81 -6.49
CA GLY A 188 10.57 6.37 -5.28
C GLY A 188 11.82 5.55 -5.55
N ASP A 189 12.89 5.84 -4.83
CA ASP A 189 14.24 5.33 -5.09
C ASP A 189 14.33 3.82 -4.81
N LYS A 190 13.71 3.36 -3.72
CA LYS A 190 13.66 1.95 -3.32
C LYS A 190 12.21 1.49 -3.19
N VAL A 191 11.72 0.78 -4.22
CA VAL A 191 10.37 0.21 -4.26
C VAL A 191 10.40 -1.29 -4.06
N ARG A 192 9.78 -1.78 -2.98
CA ARG A 192 9.61 -3.21 -2.68
C ARG A 192 8.12 -3.55 -2.64
N ILE A 193 7.67 -4.41 -3.55
CA ILE A 193 6.28 -4.87 -3.63
C ILE A 193 6.25 -6.39 -3.52
N ARG A 194 5.46 -6.91 -2.58
CA ARG A 194 5.22 -8.36 -2.40
C ARG A 194 3.73 -8.66 -2.36
N VAL A 195 3.27 -9.54 -3.24
CA VAL A 195 1.91 -10.10 -3.26
C VAL A 195 2.01 -11.62 -3.10
N ARG A 196 1.39 -12.19 -2.05
CA ARG A 196 1.46 -13.65 -1.79
C ARG A 196 0.38 -14.44 -2.53
N LYS A 197 -0.87 -13.97 -2.53
CA LYS A 197 -1.98 -14.53 -3.33
C LYS A 197 -2.88 -13.39 -3.83
N GLY A 198 -3.33 -13.50 -5.07
CA GLY A 198 -4.41 -12.67 -5.60
C GLY A 198 -4.68 -12.92 -7.08
N ASP A 199 -5.95 -13.03 -7.44
CA ASP A 199 -6.41 -13.50 -8.76
C ASP A 199 -6.05 -12.51 -9.87
N LYS A 200 -6.27 -11.22 -9.62
CA LYS A 200 -5.97 -10.11 -10.55
C LYS A 200 -5.00 -9.14 -9.91
N VAL A 201 -3.72 -9.27 -10.23
CA VAL A 201 -2.64 -8.40 -9.74
C VAL A 201 -2.19 -7.42 -10.82
N ARG A 202 -2.32 -6.11 -10.54
CA ARG A 202 -1.81 -5.03 -11.39
C ARG A 202 -0.82 -4.16 -10.61
N ILE A 203 0.44 -4.15 -11.02
CA ILE A 203 1.51 -3.36 -10.40
C ILE A 203 2.08 -2.39 -11.44
N ARG A 204 2.10 -1.09 -11.13
CA ARG A 204 2.71 -0.06 -11.98
C ARG A 204 3.70 0.78 -11.18
N VAL A 205 4.95 0.84 -11.64
CA VAL A 205 5.99 1.73 -11.12
C VAL A 205 6.42 2.67 -12.25
N ARG A 206 6.32 4.00 -12.04
CA ARG A 206 6.65 4.99 -13.09
C ARG A 206 8.14 5.36 -13.08
N LYS A 207 8.71 5.67 -11.90
CA LYS A 207 10.14 5.91 -11.71
C LYS A 207 10.58 5.29 -10.40
N GLY A 208 11.74 4.64 -10.39
CA GLY A 208 12.43 4.24 -9.17
C GLY A 208 13.71 3.48 -9.45
N ASP A 209 14.77 3.83 -8.72
CA ASP A 209 16.15 3.40 -8.99
C ASP A 209 16.32 1.90 -8.70
N LYS A 210 15.75 1.43 -7.59
CA LYS A 210 15.80 0.03 -7.13
C LYS A 210 14.38 -0.52 -6.97
N VAL A 211 13.91 -1.29 -7.95
CA VAL A 211 12.56 -1.88 -7.95
C VAL A 211 12.62 -3.40 -7.75
N ARG A 212 12.01 -3.89 -6.68
CA ARG A 212 11.84 -5.33 -6.40
C ARG A 212 10.36 -5.68 -6.32
N ILE A 213 9.88 -6.51 -7.24
CA ILE A 213 8.48 -6.96 -7.31
C ILE A 213 8.45 -8.48 -7.21
N ARG A 214 7.69 -9.03 -6.25
CA ARG A 214 7.46 -10.47 -6.12
C ARG A 214 5.97 -10.78 -6.05
N VAL A 215 5.51 -11.68 -6.93
CA VAL A 215 4.15 -12.25 -6.90
C VAL A 215 4.28 -13.77 -6.77
N ARG A 216 3.71 -14.36 -5.71
CA ARG A 216 3.84 -15.81 -5.44
C ARG A 216 2.74 -16.64 -6.13
N LYS A 217 1.50 -16.17 -6.15
CA LYS A 217 0.37 -16.81 -6.86
C LYS A 217 -0.58 -15.71 -7.36
N GLY A 218 -1.06 -15.84 -8.58
CA GLY A 218 -2.18 -15.06 -9.09
C GLY A 218 -2.49 -15.35 -10.54
N ASP A 219 -3.76 -15.48 -10.88
CA ASP A 219 -4.24 -15.97 -12.19
C ASP A 219 -3.85 -15.00 -13.32
N LYS A 220 -4.10 -13.70 -13.12
CA LYS A 220 -3.80 -12.62 -14.06
C LYS A 220 -2.84 -11.61 -13.43
N VAL A 221 -1.56 -11.68 -13.81
CA VAL A 221 -0.50 -10.80 -13.30
C VAL A 221 -0.06 -9.82 -14.39
N ARG A 222 -0.20 -8.51 -14.13
CA ARG A 222 0.32 -7.44 -14.99
C ARG A 222 1.27 -6.54 -14.22
N ILE A 223 2.53 -6.50 -14.64
CA ILE A 223 3.58 -5.67 -14.04
C ILE A 223 4.12 -4.72 -15.10
N ARG A 224 4.11 -3.41 -14.81
CA ARG A 224 4.70 -2.38 -15.68
C ARG A 224 5.68 -1.51 -14.90
N VAL A 225 6.92 -1.44 -15.36
CA VAL A 225 7.94 -0.50 -14.88
C VAL A 225 8.34 0.43 -16.03
N GLN A 226 8.23 1.74 -15.86
CA GLN A 226 8.59 2.70 -16.92
C GLN A 226 10.07 3.09 -16.92
N LYS A 227 10.63 3.41 -15.76
CA LYS A 227 12.06 3.71 -15.57
C LYS A 227 12.53 3.10 -14.25
N GLY A 228 13.69 2.45 -14.26
CA GLY A 228 14.40 2.07 -13.05
C GLY A 228 15.73 1.38 -13.33
N ASP A 229 16.73 1.72 -12.54
CA ASP A 229 18.14 1.42 -12.83
C ASP A 229 18.45 -0.04 -12.50
N ARG A 230 18.02 -0.53 -11.33
CA ARG A 230 18.13 -1.93 -10.89
C ARG A 230 16.76 -2.52 -10.62
N MET A 231 16.37 -3.52 -11.41
CA MET A 231 15.06 -4.17 -11.32
C MET A 231 15.17 -5.67 -11.06
N SER A 232 14.30 -6.18 -10.19
CA SER A 232 14.06 -7.61 -10.02
C SER A 232 12.58 -7.89 -9.94
N ILE A 233 12.07 -8.61 -10.93
CA ILE A 233 10.67 -9.03 -11.04
C ILE A 233 10.63 -10.54 -10.96
N ARG A 234 9.86 -11.09 -10.01
CA ARG A 234 9.66 -12.53 -9.85
C ARG A 234 8.17 -12.87 -9.77
N VAL A 235 7.73 -13.76 -10.65
CA VAL A 235 6.39 -14.36 -10.62
C VAL A 235 6.53 -15.87 -10.50
N LYS A 236 5.90 -16.50 -9.49
CA LYS A 236 6.08 -17.93 -9.20
C LYS A 236 5.01 -18.82 -9.84
N LYS A 237 3.75 -18.40 -9.86
CA LYS A 237 2.59 -19.13 -10.41
C LYS A 237 1.53 -18.15 -10.93
N ASN A 238 1.05 -18.34 -12.15
CA ASN A 238 0.02 -17.53 -12.81
C ASN A 238 -0.49 -18.15 -14.10
N ASP A 239 -1.75 -17.94 -14.47
CA ASP A 239 -2.28 -18.47 -15.73
C ASP A 239 -1.96 -17.52 -16.90
N LYS A 240 -2.00 -16.21 -16.65
CA LYS A 240 -1.69 -15.16 -17.63
C LYS A 240 -0.76 -14.11 -17.02
N GLY A 241 0.49 -14.12 -17.45
CA GLY A 241 1.54 -13.19 -17.06
C GLY A 241 1.85 -12.13 -18.11
N SER A 242 1.95 -10.87 -17.71
CA SER A 242 2.48 -9.81 -18.56
C SER A 242 3.43 -8.90 -17.79
N ILE A 243 4.68 -8.85 -18.22
CA ILE A 243 5.73 -8.00 -17.65
C ILE A 243 6.23 -7.05 -18.73
N ARG A 244 6.13 -5.74 -18.47
CA ARG A 244 6.63 -4.70 -19.38
C ARG A 244 7.59 -3.76 -18.68
N VAL A 245 8.81 -3.66 -19.21
CA VAL A 245 9.85 -2.74 -18.78
C VAL A 245 10.16 -1.78 -19.94
N ARG A 246 10.07 -0.46 -19.71
CA ARG A 246 10.32 0.52 -20.79
C ARG A 246 11.79 0.97 -20.85
N LYS A 247 12.40 1.32 -19.73
CA LYS A 247 13.82 1.68 -19.61
C LYS A 247 14.39 1.15 -18.29
N GLY A 248 15.62 0.65 -18.31
CA GLY A 248 16.40 0.37 -17.10
C GLY A 248 17.78 -0.23 -17.37
N ASP A 249 18.70 -0.08 -16.44
CA ASP A 249 20.12 -0.36 -16.70
C ASP A 249 20.51 -1.79 -16.39
N LYS A 250 19.98 -2.38 -15.31
CA LYS A 250 20.17 -3.77 -14.89
C LYS A 250 18.83 -4.39 -14.48
N GLY A 251 18.38 -5.39 -15.23
CA GLY A 251 17.07 -6.02 -15.02
C GLY A 251 17.16 -7.54 -14.89
N SER A 252 16.45 -8.11 -13.91
CA SER A 252 16.17 -9.54 -13.84
C SER A 252 14.67 -9.80 -13.82
N ILE A 253 14.21 -10.68 -14.71
CA ILE A 253 12.83 -11.15 -14.79
C ILE A 253 12.85 -12.66 -14.65
N ARG A 254 12.15 -13.19 -13.65
CA ARG A 254 12.04 -14.64 -13.42
C ARG A 254 10.57 -15.05 -13.34
N GLU A 255 10.19 -15.99 -14.19
CA GLU A 255 8.87 -16.60 -14.23
C GLU A 255 8.99 -18.12 -14.09
N ARG A 256 8.36 -18.70 -13.05
CA ARG A 256 8.61 -20.12 -12.70
C ARG A 256 7.59 -21.08 -13.29
N LYS A 257 6.29 -20.79 -13.17
CA LYS A 257 5.21 -21.63 -13.66
C LYS A 257 4.06 -20.75 -14.16
N GLY A 258 3.52 -21.04 -15.33
CA GLY A 258 2.32 -20.36 -15.81
C GLY A 258 1.82 -20.81 -17.17
N GLY A 259 0.61 -20.41 -17.54
CA GLY A 259 0.02 -20.76 -18.85
C GLY A 259 0.60 -19.89 -19.96
N LYS A 260 0.11 -18.64 -20.06
CA LYS A 260 0.51 -17.67 -21.10
C LYS A 260 1.35 -16.53 -20.53
N VAL A 261 2.58 -16.40 -21.00
CA VAL A 261 3.57 -15.44 -20.53
C VAL A 261 3.99 -14.47 -21.64
N ARG A 262 3.91 -13.16 -21.36
CA ARG A 262 4.42 -12.11 -22.24
C ARG A 262 5.39 -11.19 -21.50
N ILE A 263 6.66 -11.19 -21.92
CA ILE A 263 7.70 -10.31 -21.39
C ILE A 263 8.15 -9.33 -22.48
N ARG A 264 8.10 -8.03 -22.20
CA ARG A 264 8.55 -6.99 -23.13
C ARG A 264 9.52 -6.02 -22.45
N VAL A 265 10.72 -5.90 -23.01
CA VAL A 265 11.75 -4.94 -22.60
C VAL A 265 12.05 -4.00 -23.77
N ARG A 266 11.87 -2.68 -23.60
CA ARG A 266 12.07 -1.70 -24.70
C ARG A 266 13.50 -1.17 -24.78
N LYS A 267 14.06 -0.70 -23.67
CA LYS A 267 15.47 -0.28 -23.54
C LYS A 267 16.05 -0.90 -22.28
N GLY A 268 17.15 -1.62 -22.39
CA GLY A 268 17.83 -2.30 -21.28
C GLY A 268 19.35 -2.23 -21.42
N GLY A 269 20.10 -1.95 -20.35
CA GLY A 269 21.55 -2.14 -20.35
C GLY A 269 21.88 -3.63 -20.27
N LYS A 270 21.92 -4.18 -19.05
CA LYS A 270 22.08 -5.60 -18.75
C LYS A 270 20.75 -6.28 -18.39
N VAL A 271 20.28 -7.24 -19.19
CA VAL A 271 18.96 -7.87 -18.97
C VAL A 271 19.05 -9.39 -18.89
N SER A 272 18.55 -9.98 -17.80
CA SER A 272 18.39 -11.43 -17.64
C SER A 272 16.91 -11.82 -17.55
N ILE A 273 16.47 -12.71 -18.44
CA ILE A 273 15.12 -13.26 -18.46
C ILE A 273 15.21 -14.77 -18.29
N ARG A 274 14.55 -15.30 -17.26
CA ARG A 274 14.45 -16.75 -17.03
C ARG A 274 13.01 -17.18 -16.92
N VAL A 275 12.59 -18.07 -17.81
CA VAL A 275 11.26 -18.66 -17.87
C VAL A 275 11.41 -20.18 -17.71
N ARG A 276 10.72 -20.78 -16.74
CA ARG A 276 10.93 -22.21 -16.41
C ARG A 276 9.90 -23.17 -17.04
N LYS A 277 8.67 -23.24 -16.53
CA LYS A 277 7.64 -24.18 -17.04
C LYS A 277 6.40 -23.40 -17.48
N ASN A 278 6.23 -23.15 -18.78
CA ASN A 278 5.04 -22.43 -19.26
C ASN A 278 4.58 -22.87 -20.65
N GLU A 279 3.27 -23.04 -20.85
CA GLU A 279 2.69 -23.48 -22.13
C GLU A 279 3.04 -22.54 -23.29
N LYS A 280 2.82 -21.23 -23.12
CA LYS A 280 3.05 -20.22 -24.18
C LYS A 280 3.92 -19.09 -23.67
N VAL A 281 5.07 -18.89 -24.32
CA VAL A 281 6.06 -17.88 -23.94
C VAL A 281 6.32 -16.92 -25.10
N SER A 282 6.13 -15.62 -24.87
CA SER A 282 6.53 -14.58 -25.81
C SER A 282 7.44 -13.56 -25.14
N ILE A 283 8.68 -13.46 -25.63
CA ILE A 283 9.70 -12.55 -25.13
C ILE A 283 10.10 -11.59 -26.25
N ARG A 284 10.02 -10.28 -25.99
CA ARG A 284 10.47 -9.24 -26.93
C ARG A 284 11.43 -8.27 -26.25
N VAL A 285 12.64 -8.16 -26.78
CA VAL A 285 13.67 -7.19 -26.36
C VAL A 285 13.99 -6.28 -27.56
N MET A 286 13.77 -4.96 -27.44
CA MET A 286 13.95 -4.05 -28.58
C MET A 286 15.36 -3.46 -28.69
N LYS A 287 15.83 -2.75 -27.67
CA LYS A 287 17.20 -2.22 -27.57
C LYS A 287 17.82 -2.72 -26.26
N GLY A 288 18.87 -3.51 -26.35
CA GLY A 288 19.57 -4.13 -25.21
C GLY A 288 21.08 -3.91 -25.33
N GLY A 289 21.80 -3.79 -24.21
CA GLY A 289 23.23 -4.15 -24.17
C GLY A 289 23.37 -5.65 -23.93
N LYS A 290 24.33 -6.06 -23.08
CA LYS A 290 24.56 -7.46 -22.71
C LYS A 290 23.33 -8.14 -22.08
N GLY A 291 22.95 -9.35 -22.49
CA GLY A 291 21.79 -10.02 -21.90
C GLY A 291 21.75 -11.53 -22.06
N SER A 292 20.87 -12.18 -21.30
CA SER A 292 20.57 -13.60 -21.44
C SER A 292 19.08 -13.87 -21.35
N ILE A 293 18.60 -14.75 -22.21
CA ILE A 293 17.23 -15.25 -22.21
C ILE A 293 17.31 -16.77 -22.13
N ARG A 294 16.77 -17.33 -21.04
CA ARG A 294 16.70 -18.78 -20.83
C ARG A 294 15.25 -19.23 -20.69
N VAL A 295 14.82 -20.14 -21.55
CA VAL A 295 13.49 -20.79 -21.49
C VAL A 295 13.72 -22.29 -21.32
N MET A 296 13.28 -22.88 -20.20
CA MET A 296 13.60 -24.29 -19.89
C MET A 296 12.56 -25.31 -20.41
N LYS A 297 11.26 -25.01 -20.30
CA LYS A 297 10.16 -25.86 -20.76
C LYS A 297 8.99 -24.98 -21.20
N GLY A 298 8.53 -25.19 -22.43
CA GLY A 298 7.29 -24.62 -22.92
C GLY A 298 6.94 -25.06 -24.33
N ASP A 299 5.66 -25.28 -24.55
CA ASP A 299 5.12 -25.90 -25.77
C ASP A 299 5.20 -24.94 -26.97
N LYS A 300 4.98 -23.63 -26.74
CA LYS A 300 5.08 -22.60 -27.78
C LYS A 300 5.94 -21.43 -27.32
N VAL A 301 7.17 -21.35 -27.83
CA VAL A 301 8.15 -20.31 -27.47
C VAL A 301 8.39 -19.37 -28.64
N ARG A 302 8.28 -18.06 -28.42
CA ARG A 302 8.64 -17.02 -29.39
C ARG A 302 9.53 -15.97 -28.75
N ILE A 303 10.78 -15.89 -29.20
CA ILE A 303 11.75 -14.90 -28.75
C ILE A 303 12.07 -13.95 -29.91
N ARG A 304 12.06 -12.64 -29.66
CA ARG A 304 12.48 -11.62 -30.64
C ARG A 304 13.41 -10.60 -29.98
N VAL A 305 14.61 -10.48 -30.52
CA VAL A 305 15.61 -9.46 -30.15
C VAL A 305 15.88 -8.61 -31.39
N ARG A 306 15.81 -7.26 -31.29
CA ARG A 306 15.95 -6.37 -32.46
C ARG A 306 17.32 -5.68 -32.59
N LYS A 307 17.86 -5.13 -31.50
CA LYS A 307 19.17 -4.45 -31.48
C LYS A 307 19.86 -4.68 -30.14
N GLY A 308 21.10 -5.18 -30.15
CA GLY A 308 21.95 -5.27 -28.97
C GLY A 308 23.21 -6.11 -29.14
N ASP A 309 24.25 -5.76 -28.40
CA ASP A 309 25.63 -6.14 -28.71
C ASP A 309 25.93 -7.63 -28.48
N LYS A 310 25.35 -8.25 -27.44
CA LYS A 310 25.56 -9.69 -27.08
C LYS A 310 24.37 -10.25 -26.27
N VAL A 311 23.45 -11.00 -26.90
CA VAL A 311 22.34 -11.70 -26.21
C VAL A 311 22.49 -13.21 -26.36
N ARG A 312 22.76 -13.92 -25.25
CA ARG A 312 22.78 -15.39 -25.22
C ARG A 312 21.35 -15.93 -25.10
N LEU A 313 20.98 -16.82 -26.01
CA LEU A 313 19.72 -17.56 -25.99
C LEU A 313 20.03 -18.99 -25.56
N GLU A 314 19.32 -19.47 -24.54
CA GLU A 314 19.41 -20.87 -24.11
C GLU A 314 18.00 -21.45 -24.06
N GLU A 315 17.71 -22.37 -24.97
CA GLU A 315 16.50 -23.19 -24.97
C GLU A 315 16.82 -24.53 -24.29
N GLY A 316 16.09 -24.86 -23.23
CA GLY A 316 16.13 -26.19 -22.64
C GLY A 316 15.19 -27.12 -23.40
N ARG A 317 15.61 -28.38 -23.63
CA ARG A 317 14.91 -29.49 -24.32
C ARG A 317 13.44 -29.15 -24.64
N VAL A 318 13.19 -28.82 -25.91
CA VAL A 318 11.84 -28.80 -26.49
C VAL A 318 11.39 -30.25 -26.49
N ILE A 319 10.44 -30.60 -25.61
CA ILE A 319 9.66 -31.82 -25.79
C ILE A 319 8.61 -31.41 -26.82
N ARG A 320 8.80 -31.85 -28.07
CA ARG A 320 7.82 -31.66 -29.15
C ARG A 320 6.54 -32.41 -28.81
#